data_AF-A0A821J878-F1
#
_entry.id   AF-A0A821J878-F1
#
_cell.length_a   1.000
_cell.length_b   1.000
_cell.length_c   1.000
_cell.angle_alpha   90.00
_cell.angle_beta   90.00
_cell.angle_gamma   90.00
#
_symmetry.space_group_name_H-M   'P 1'
#
loop_
_entity.id
_entity.type
_entity.pdbx_description
1 polymer ?
#
loop_
_entity_poly.entity_id
_entity_poly.type
_entity_poly.pdbx_seq_one_letter_code
_entity_poly.pdbx_strand_id
1 'polypeptide(L)' 'RWLNIGEKITSAIQWINGLTYFFSHKYYYRYDHIHQQVDDSYPTYPRPISEWWLQCNPGAA' A
#
# COMPACT_ATOMS: atom_id res chain seq x y z
N ARG A 1 16.51 7.61 -2.85
CA ARG A 1 15.46 6.90 -3.61
C ARG A 1 14.59 6.20 -2.57
N TRP A 2 13.35 6.62 -2.35
CA TRP A 2 12.51 6.04 -1.30
C TRP A 2 12.15 4.59 -1.67
N LEU A 3 12.58 3.64 -0.83
CA LEU A 3 11.97 2.32 -0.60
C LEU A 3 11.91 1.26 -1.71
N ASN A 4 12.75 1.34 -2.75
CA ASN A 4 12.69 0.37 -3.88
C ASN A 4 11.29 0.28 -4.53
N ILE A 5 10.45 1.30 -4.34
CA ILE A 5 9.19 1.40 -5.07
C ILE A 5 9.57 1.79 -6.50
N GLY A 6 9.50 0.81 -7.40
CA GLY A 6 9.92 0.97 -8.80
C GLY A 6 9.06 1.96 -9.58
N GLU A 7 7.89 2.32 -9.05
CA GLU A 7 6.92 3.19 -9.69
C GLU A 7 6.78 4.57 -9.02
N LYS A 8 6.16 5.51 -9.75
CA LYS A 8 5.93 6.88 -9.28
C LYS A 8 4.81 6.91 -8.24
N ILE A 9 5.13 7.34 -7.02
CA ILE A 9 4.14 7.65 -5.99
C ILE A 9 3.27 8.83 -6.43
N THR A 10 1.95 8.68 -6.35
CA THR A 10 0.97 9.73 -6.64
C THR A 10 0.42 10.37 -5.38
N SER A 11 0.26 9.59 -4.31
CA SER A 11 -0.31 10.05 -3.04
C SER A 11 0.26 9.27 -1.86
N ALA A 12 0.15 9.85 -0.66
CA ALA A 12 0.53 9.19 0.59
C ALA A 12 -0.41 9.61 1.73
N ILE A 13 -0.74 8.69 2.62
CA ILE A 13 -1.47 9.01 3.86
C ILE A 13 -0.88 8.24 5.05
N GLN A 14 -0.89 8.84 6.24
CA GLN A 14 -0.67 8.10 7.47
C GLN A 14 -2.03 7.63 8.01
N TRP A 15 -2.13 6.36 8.35
CA TRP A 15 -3.37 5.81 8.92
C TRP A 15 -3.37 5.90 10.45
N ILE A 16 -4.53 5.68 11.06
CA ILE A 16 -4.71 5.76 12.52
C ILE A 16 -3.84 4.77 13.31
N ASN A 17 -3.27 3.76 12.66
CA ASN A 17 -2.33 2.80 13.25
C ASN A 17 -0.86 3.26 13.19
N GLY A 18 -0.60 4.48 12.71
CA GLY A 18 0.75 5.05 12.58
C GLY A 18 1.53 4.59 11.34
N LEU A 19 1.01 3.63 10.56
CA LEU A 19 1.66 3.17 9.34
C LEU A 19 1.38 4.15 8.19
N THR A 20 2.36 4.29 7.29
CA THR A 20 2.23 5.17 6.11
C THR A 20 1.84 4.34 4.91
N TYR A 21 0.85 4.78 4.15
CA TYR A 21 0.36 4.10 2.96
C TYR A 21 0.67 4.96 1.74
N PHE A 22 1.48 4.42 0.83
CA PHE A 22 1.85 5.07 -0.42
C PHE A 22 1.02 4.49 -1.56
N PHE A 23 0.54 5.35 -2.46
CA PHE A 23 -0.25 4.95 -3.62
C PHE A 23 0.54 5.16 -4.90
N SER A 24 0.52 4.16 -5.77
CA SER A 24 1.13 4.18 -7.10
C SER A 24 0.20 3.49 -8.09
N HIS A 25 -0.19 4.21 -9.14
CA HIS A 25 -1.08 3.70 -10.18
C HIS A 25 -2.34 3.00 -9.60
N LYS A 26 -2.46 1.68 -9.76
CA LYS A 26 -3.58 0.86 -9.27
C LYS A 26 -3.28 0.12 -7.96
N TYR A 27 -2.13 0.41 -7.35
CA TYR A 27 -1.60 -0.31 -6.21
C TYR A 27 -1.26 0.60 -5.03
N TYR A 28 -1.13 0.00 -3.85
CA TYR A 28 -0.64 0.67 -2.67
C TYR A 28 0.41 -0.18 -1.93
N TYR A 29 1.23 0.51 -1.15
CA TYR A 29 2.27 -0.04 -0.28
C TYR A 29 1.98 0.38 1.16
N ARG A 30 2.20 -0.51 2.12
CA ARG A 30 2.21 -0.16 3.55
C ARG A 30 3.65 -0.06 4.02
N TYR A 31 4.04 1.12 4.49
CA TYR A 31 5.35 1.44 5.00
C TYR A 31 5.33 1.52 6.51
N ASP A 32 6.17 0.69 7.12
CA ASP A 32 6.46 0.75 8.54
C ASP A 32 7.63 1.71 8.77
N HIS A 33 7.32 2.86 9.37
CA HIS A 33 8.31 3.89 9.65
C HIS A 33 9.25 3.52 10.81
N ILE A 34 8.86 2.59 11.68
CA ILE A 34 9.68 2.09 12.79
C ILE A 34 10.76 1.17 12.24
N HIS A 35 10.36 0.19 11.42
CA HIS A 35 11.31 -0.75 10.79
C HIS A 35 11.94 -0.19 9.50
N GLN A 36 11.52 0.99 9.08
CA GLN A 36 12.00 1.68 7.87
C GLN A 36 11.89 0.84 6.59
N GLN A 37 10.89 -0.03 6.50
CA GLN A 37 10.68 -0.91 5.34
C GLN A 37 9.23 -0.99 4.90
N VAL A 38 9.01 -1.41 3.64
CA VAL A 38 7.69 -1.87 3.22
C VAL A 38 7.37 -3.13 4.01
N ASP A 39 6.17 -3.17 4.56
CA ASP A 39 5.65 -4.29 5.32
C ASP A 39 5.67 -5.58 4.48
N ASP A 40 6.09 -6.69 5.08
CA ASP A 40 6.27 -7.99 4.42
C ASP A 40 5.13 -8.99 4.69
N SER A 41 4.03 -8.54 5.31
CA SER A 41 2.87 -9.38 5.61
C SER A 41 2.22 -9.99 4.37
N TYR A 42 1.71 -11.20 4.51
CA TYR A 42 0.94 -11.88 3.46
C TYR A 42 -0.54 -11.41 3.44
N PRO A 43 -1.14 -11.15 2.27
CA PRO A 43 -0.56 -11.15 0.92
C PRO A 43 0.51 -10.06 0.74
N THR A 44 1.60 -10.31 0.03
CA THR A 44 2.69 -9.32 -0.07
C THR A 44 2.27 -8.01 -0.75
N TYR A 45 2.95 -6.92 -0.43
CA TYR A 45 2.80 -5.63 -1.12
C TYR A 45 3.63 -5.60 -2.42
N PRO A 46 3.22 -4.81 -3.43
CA PRO A 46 2.05 -3.92 -3.42
C PRO A 46 0.72 -4.64 -3.66
N ARG A 47 -0.35 -4.13 -3.04
CA ARG A 47 -1.70 -4.71 -3.13
C ARG A 47 -2.64 -3.83 -3.98
N PRO A 48 -3.69 -4.39 -4.61
CA PRO A 48 -4.63 -3.60 -5.41
C PRO A 48 -5.43 -2.60 -4.55
N ILE A 49 -5.50 -1.34 -4.99
CA ILE A 49 -6.33 -0.32 -4.33
C ILE A 49 -7.82 -0.71 -4.40
N SER A 50 -8.27 -1.20 -5.56
CA SER A 50 -9.67 -1.55 -5.80
C SER A 50 -10.20 -2.55 -4.77
N GLU A 51 -9.42 -3.58 -4.47
CA GLU A 51 -9.82 -4.66 -3.57
C GLU A 51 -9.71 -4.25 -2.09
N TRP A 52 -8.59 -3.64 -1.69
CA TRP A 52 -8.27 -3.44 -0.27
C TRP A 52 -8.71 -2.09 0.29
N TRP A 53 -8.74 -1.05 -0.54
CA TRP A 53 -9.16 0.29 -0.12
C TRP A 53 -10.60 0.60 -0.52
N LEU A 54 -11.01 0.17 -1.71
CA LEU A 54 -12.33 0.50 -2.26
C LEU A 54 -13.34 -0.65 -2.10
N GLN A 55 -12.89 -1.83 -1.64
CA GLN A 55 -13.74 -3.02 -1.45
C GLN A 55 -14.48 -3.46 -2.72
N CYS A 56 -13.93 -3.13 -3.89
CA CYS A 56 -14.43 -3.59 -5.18
C CYS A 56 -13.98 -5.04 -5.42
N ASN A 57 -14.77 -5.98 -4.90
CA ASN A 57 -14.57 -7.42 -5.10
C ASN A 57 -15.52 -7.93 -6.20
N PRO A 58 -15.07 -8.09 -7.46
CA PRO A 58 -15.94 -8.55 -8.55
C PRO A 58 -16.43 -10.00 -8.38
N GLY A 59 -15.87 -10.76 -7.43
CA GLY A 59 -16.27 -12.12 -7.09
C GLY A 59 -17.09 -12.25 -5.80
N ALA A 60 -17.50 -11.15 -5.16
CA ALA A 60 -18.32 -11.15 -3.94
C ALA A 60 -19.84 -11.08 -4.25
N ALA A 61 -20.27 -11.80 -5.30
CA ALA A 61 -21.68 -11.99 -5.63
C ALA A 61 -22.17 -13.34 -5.09
#